data_AF-A0A965P969-F1
#
_entry.id   AF-A0A965P969-F1
#
_cell.length_a   1.000
_cell.length_b   1.000
_cell.length_c   1.000
_cell.angle_alpha   90.00
_cell.angle_beta   90.00
_cell.angle_gamma   90.00
#
_symmetry.space_group_name_H-M   'P 1'
#
loop_
_entity.id
_entity.type
_entity.pdbx_description
1 polymer ?
#
loop_
_entity_poly.entity_id
_entity_poly.type
_entity_poly.pdbx_seq_one_letter_code
_entity_poly.pdbx_strand_id
1 'polypeptide(L)'
;MRILTAIMATLASLTYSLGIAQAVSAPAHDHRPAVHLDPMSADRLDPIPADQPIEFRHGDVSWLPALALKAGWTADQIPKLAEIVLRESGGCPNRRGGDMVDKNCNLTGVSEWNHRSDTSLLQINGQNFDPTRNPTAPICLQMKICTQEPLFDPLTNLKAGKLLFDYWEKAAGNGWIPWDPCNRTRTCKASTKSLP
;
A
#
# COMPACT_ATOMS: atom_id res chain seq x y z
N MET A 1 -63.43 -29.74 -52.60
CA MET A 1 -62.14 -29.08 -52.31
C MET A 1 -62.15 -27.70 -52.93
N ARG A 2 -62.37 -26.65 -52.13
CA ARG A 2 -62.37 -25.25 -52.59
C ARG A 2 -61.00 -24.67 -52.28
N ILE A 3 -60.31 -24.21 -53.31
CA ILE A 3 -58.99 -23.61 -53.29
C ILE A 3 -59.16 -22.10 -53.49
N LEU A 4 -58.29 -21.33 -52.84
CA LEU A 4 -57.99 -19.89 -52.95
C LEU A 4 -58.72 -18.92 -52.03
N THR A 5 -58.02 -18.56 -50.96
CA THR A 5 -58.14 -17.24 -50.32
C THR A 5 -56.76 -16.63 -50.06
N ALA A 6 -56.63 -15.41 -50.56
CA ALA A 6 -55.85 -14.27 -50.05
C ALA A 6 -54.31 -14.32 -50.06
N ILE A 7 -53.79 -13.53 -51.00
CA ILE A 7 -52.48 -12.86 -51.00
C ILE A 7 -52.41 -11.90 -49.80
N MET A 8 -51.38 -12.01 -48.97
CA MET A 8 -50.99 -10.98 -48.01
C MET A 8 -49.50 -10.70 -48.16
N ALA A 9 -49.19 -9.65 -48.92
CA ALA A 9 -47.88 -9.05 -48.97
C ALA A 9 -47.64 -8.29 -47.65
N THR A 10 -46.62 -8.69 -46.89
CA THR A 10 -46.09 -7.89 -45.79
C THR A 10 -44.67 -7.47 -46.14
N LEU A 11 -44.56 -6.22 -46.60
CA LEU A 11 -43.29 -5.52 -46.78
C LEU A 11 -42.81 -5.10 -45.38
N ALA A 12 -41.78 -5.75 -44.85
CA ALA A 12 -41.07 -5.26 -43.67
C ALA A 12 -40.01 -4.26 -44.13
N SER A 13 -40.28 -2.98 -43.97
CA SER A 13 -39.32 -1.89 -44.15
C SER A 13 -38.26 -1.95 -43.05
N LEU A 14 -37.09 -2.52 -43.35
CA LEU A 14 -35.89 -2.31 -42.53
C LEU A 14 -35.46 -0.84 -42.66
N THR A 15 -35.81 -0.05 -41.65
CA THR A 15 -35.19 1.26 -41.45
C THR A 15 -33.88 1.06 -40.73
N TYR A 16 -32.77 1.15 -41.47
CA TYR A 16 -31.44 1.29 -40.88
C TYR A 16 -31.33 2.68 -40.27
N SER A 17 -31.60 2.79 -38.97
CA SER A 17 -31.20 3.95 -38.18
C SER A 17 -29.68 3.91 -38.02
N LEU A 18 -28.97 4.70 -38.85
CA LEU A 18 -27.60 5.12 -38.59
C LEU A 18 -27.59 5.93 -37.30
N GLY A 19 -27.26 5.26 -36.19
CA GLY A 19 -26.92 5.93 -34.94
C GLY A 19 -25.65 6.74 -35.17
N ILE A 20 -25.80 8.04 -35.42
CA ILE A 20 -24.69 8.98 -35.27
C ILE A 20 -24.39 8.98 -33.77
N ALA A 21 -23.28 8.36 -33.38
CA ALA A 21 -22.71 8.54 -32.06
C ALA A 21 -22.41 10.04 -31.92
N GLN A 22 -23.30 10.75 -31.22
CA GLN A 22 -22.97 12.07 -30.73
C GLN A 22 -21.81 11.88 -29.77
N ALA A 23 -20.65 12.43 -30.12
CA ALA A 23 -19.54 12.55 -29.20
C ALA A 23 -20.03 13.40 -28.03
N VAL A 24 -20.43 12.74 -26.94
CA VAL A 24 -20.59 13.38 -25.64
C VAL A 24 -19.22 13.96 -25.33
N SER A 25 -19.09 15.28 -25.47
CA SER A 25 -17.91 15.98 -24.99
C SER A 25 -17.78 15.64 -23.52
N ALA A 26 -16.68 14.99 -23.18
CA ALA A 26 -16.28 14.83 -21.79
C ALA A 26 -16.30 16.21 -21.12
N PRO A 27 -16.77 16.32 -19.87
CA PRO A 27 -16.70 17.58 -19.16
C PRO A 27 -15.25 18.04 -19.18
N ALA A 28 -15.04 19.29 -19.61
CA ALA A 28 -13.72 19.92 -19.63
C ALA A 28 -13.03 19.64 -18.30
N HIS A 29 -11.79 19.14 -18.38
CA HIS A 29 -10.97 18.83 -17.22
C HIS A 29 -11.03 19.98 -16.22
N ASP A 30 -11.72 19.73 -15.11
CA ASP A 30 -11.61 20.52 -13.90
C ASP A 30 -10.12 20.53 -13.55
N HIS A 31 -9.47 21.68 -13.73
CA HIS A 31 -8.12 21.94 -13.25
C HIS A 31 -8.15 21.97 -11.73
N ARG A 32 -8.37 20.80 -11.11
CA ARG A 32 -7.89 20.55 -9.78
C ARG A 32 -6.39 20.65 -9.87
N PRO A 33 -5.72 21.50 -9.07
CA PRO A 33 -4.28 21.47 -9.02
C PRO A 33 -3.91 20.04 -8.66
N ALA A 34 -3.17 19.38 -9.56
CA ALA A 34 -2.40 18.22 -9.17
C ALA A 34 -1.63 18.67 -7.94
N VAL A 35 -1.87 18.01 -6.79
CA VAL A 35 -1.02 18.19 -5.62
C VAL A 35 0.36 17.76 -6.10
N HIS A 36 1.18 18.73 -6.45
CA HIS A 36 2.59 18.52 -6.67
C HIS A 36 3.08 18.07 -5.29
N LEU A 37 3.30 16.77 -5.14
CA LEU A 37 4.11 16.28 -4.04
C LEU A 37 5.48 16.88 -4.29
N ASP A 38 5.73 18.04 -3.69
CA ASP A 38 7.07 18.61 -3.64
C ASP A 38 7.98 17.49 -3.12
N PRO A 39 9.13 17.22 -3.77
CA PRO A 39 10.10 16.31 -3.21
C PRO A 39 10.42 16.83 -1.81
N MET A 40 10.10 16.02 -0.79
CA MET A 40 10.37 16.36 0.61
C MET A 40 11.84 16.73 0.71
N SER A 41 12.11 18.03 0.79
CA SER A 41 13.47 18.52 0.99
C SER A 41 13.93 17.97 2.33
N ALA A 42 14.97 17.13 2.32
CA ALA A 42 15.58 16.57 3.52
C ALA A 42 16.05 17.64 4.52
N ASP A 43 16.12 18.90 4.08
CA ASP A 43 16.51 20.08 4.85
C ASP A 43 15.38 20.67 5.72
N ARG A 44 14.15 20.14 5.63
CA ARG A 44 12.97 20.56 6.41
C ARG A 44 12.50 19.50 7.41
N LEU A 45 13.43 18.72 7.92
CA LEU A 45 13.24 17.83 9.06
C LEU A 45 13.27 18.66 10.34
N ASP A 46 12.28 19.54 10.52
CA ASP A 46 12.07 20.12 11.85
C ASP A 46 11.80 18.95 12.81
N PRO A 47 12.62 18.78 13.86
CA PRO A 47 12.41 17.69 14.82
C PRO A 47 11.00 17.83 15.39
N ILE A 48 10.21 16.75 15.34
CA ILE A 48 8.97 16.71 16.13
C ILE A 48 9.37 17.00 17.58
N PRO A 49 8.84 18.07 18.20
CA PRO A 49 9.13 18.36 19.59
C PRO A 49 8.85 17.10 20.43
N ALA A 50 9.82 16.68 21.23
CA ALA A 50 9.78 15.41 21.95
C ALA A 50 8.60 15.28 22.93
N ASP A 51 7.88 16.36 23.16
CA ASP A 51 6.74 16.54 24.06
C ASP A 51 5.38 16.58 23.36
N GLN A 52 5.31 16.61 22.02
CA GLN A 52 4.02 16.55 21.31
C GLN A 52 3.65 15.13 20.90
N PRO A 53 2.46 14.63 21.28
CA PRO A 53 1.99 13.34 20.83
C PRO A 53 1.75 13.38 19.32
N ILE A 54 2.25 12.36 18.60
CA ILE A 54 1.97 12.19 17.18
C ILE A 54 0.50 11.83 17.01
N GLU A 55 -0.23 12.66 16.25
CA GLU A 55 -1.57 12.31 15.78
C GLU A 55 -1.47 11.50 14.48
N PHE A 56 -1.85 10.22 14.53
CA PHE A 56 -1.88 9.38 13.33
C PHE A 56 -3.17 9.62 12.55
N ARG A 57 -3.05 9.93 11.26
CA ARG A 57 -4.18 10.08 10.33
C ARG A 57 -3.96 9.21 9.12
N HIS A 58 -5.02 8.55 8.67
CA HIS A 58 -4.93 7.68 7.50
C HIS A 58 -4.62 8.50 6.25
N GLY A 59 -3.55 8.15 5.55
CA GLY A 59 -3.03 8.88 4.39
C GLY A 59 -2.00 9.96 4.74
N ASP A 60 -1.63 10.13 6.01
CA ASP A 60 -0.64 11.10 6.46
C ASP A 60 0.56 10.42 7.12
N VAL A 61 1.75 10.72 6.60
CA VAL A 61 3.04 10.25 7.10
C VAL A 61 4.02 11.40 7.33
N SER A 62 3.53 12.63 7.51
CA SER A 62 4.35 13.82 7.83
C SER A 62 5.21 13.63 9.09
N TRP A 63 4.76 12.80 10.03
CA TRP A 63 5.48 12.41 11.25
C TRP A 63 6.60 11.39 11.02
N LEU A 64 6.58 10.66 9.90
CA LEU A 64 7.46 9.52 9.66
C LEU A 64 8.95 9.89 9.65
N PRO A 65 9.41 11.00 9.04
CA PRO A 65 10.84 11.28 8.94
C PRO A 65 11.54 11.32 10.30
N ALA A 66 10.99 12.03 11.28
CA ALA A 66 11.56 12.10 12.62
C ALA A 66 11.60 10.73 13.32
N LEU A 67 10.53 9.94 13.19
CA LEU A 67 10.44 8.62 13.82
C LEU A 67 11.34 7.58 13.13
N ALA A 68 11.48 7.66 11.81
CA ALA A 68 12.33 6.80 11.00
C ALA A 68 13.82 7.03 11.30
N LEU A 69 14.24 8.30 11.41
CA LEU A 69 15.62 8.63 11.83
C LEU A 69 15.91 8.07 13.23
N LYS A 70 14.97 8.20 14.17
CA LYS A 70 15.08 7.62 15.52
C LYS A 70 15.12 6.08 15.50
N ALA A 71 14.49 5.45 14.51
CA ALA A 71 14.55 4.01 14.28
C ALA A 71 15.83 3.56 13.54
N GLY A 72 16.69 4.50 13.11
CA GLY A 72 17.97 4.21 12.46
C GLY A 72 17.92 4.16 10.94
N TRP A 73 16.80 4.53 10.31
CA TRP A 73 16.73 4.74 8.86
C TRP A 73 17.54 5.98 8.45
N THR A 74 18.08 5.98 7.24
CA THR A 74 18.82 7.13 6.71
C THR A 74 17.88 8.06 5.95
N ALA A 75 18.26 9.35 5.82
CA ALA A 75 17.41 10.36 5.21
C ALA A 75 17.01 10.02 3.76
N ASP A 76 17.91 9.41 2.99
CA ASP A 76 17.69 8.96 1.62
C ASP A 76 16.72 7.76 1.51
N GLN A 77 16.55 6.97 2.58
CA GLN A 77 15.60 5.85 2.61
C GLN A 77 14.16 6.28 2.92
N ILE A 78 13.98 7.45 3.55
CA ILE A 78 12.67 7.91 4.04
C ILE A 78 11.62 8.07 2.93
N PRO A 79 11.92 8.61 1.74
CA PRO A 79 10.92 8.71 0.68
C PRO A 79 10.33 7.36 0.29
N LYS A 80 11.18 6.33 0.16
CA LYS A 80 10.70 4.98 -0.17
C LYS A 80 9.95 4.32 0.99
N LEU A 81 10.42 4.55 2.21
CA LEU A 81 9.74 4.09 3.42
C LEU A 81 8.33 4.69 3.54
N ALA A 82 8.16 5.98 3.20
CA ALA A 82 6.87 6.66 3.22
C ALA A 82 5.87 6.02 2.24
N GLU A 83 6.30 5.70 1.02
CA GLU A 83 5.48 4.97 0.05
C GLU A 83 5.01 3.61 0.60
N ILE A 84 5.93 2.88 1.26
CA ILE A 84 5.63 1.57 1.85
C ILE A 84 4.63 1.74 2.99
N VAL A 85 4.88 2.63 3.95
CA VAL A 85 3.98 2.85 5.09
C VAL A 85 2.57 3.25 4.62
N LEU A 86 2.47 4.14 3.63
CA LEU A 86 1.18 4.53 3.05
C LEU A 86 0.46 3.35 2.38
N ARG A 87 1.18 2.51 1.62
CA ARG A 87 0.58 1.35 0.96
C ARG A 87 0.16 0.26 1.95
N GLU A 88 1.03 -0.06 2.90
CA GLU A 88 0.86 -1.20 3.80
C GLU A 88 -0.17 -0.90 4.89
N SER A 89 -0.08 0.27 5.52
CA SER A 89 -0.91 0.61 6.68
C SER A 89 -1.72 1.89 6.51
N GLY A 90 -1.46 2.67 5.46
CA GLY A 90 -2.03 4.02 5.33
C GLY A 90 -1.51 5.00 6.37
N GLY A 91 -0.37 4.71 7.01
CA GLY A 91 0.16 5.49 8.13
C GLY A 91 -0.46 5.16 9.50
N CYS A 92 -1.28 4.11 9.59
CA CYS A 92 -1.97 3.74 10.84
C CYS A 92 -1.26 2.61 11.59
N PRO A 93 -0.69 2.86 12.79
CA PRO A 93 0.16 1.88 13.48
C PRO A 93 -0.60 0.78 14.23
N ASN A 94 -1.90 0.94 14.48
CA ASN A 94 -2.70 -0.03 15.23
C ASN A 94 -3.31 -1.14 14.36
N ARG A 95 -2.91 -1.24 13.08
CA ARG A 95 -3.50 -2.19 12.12
C ARG A 95 -2.85 -3.56 12.16
N ARG A 96 -3.67 -4.60 12.21
CA ARG A 96 -3.34 -5.96 11.76
C ARG A 96 -3.73 -6.13 10.29
N GLY A 97 -3.12 -7.08 9.59
CA GLY A 97 -3.43 -7.37 8.20
C GLY A 97 -4.92 -7.62 8.00
N GLY A 98 -5.53 -6.87 7.08
CA GLY A 98 -6.98 -6.92 6.82
C GLY A 98 -7.85 -6.03 7.71
N ASP A 99 -7.29 -5.29 8.68
CA ASP A 99 -8.06 -4.29 9.43
C ASP A 99 -8.47 -3.13 8.53
N MET A 100 -9.69 -2.63 8.72
CA MET A 100 -10.18 -1.38 8.19
C MET A 100 -10.04 -0.27 9.25
N VAL A 101 -9.74 0.94 8.79
CA VAL A 101 -9.62 2.12 9.66
C VAL A 101 -10.41 3.30 9.11
N ASP A 102 -10.82 4.22 9.99
CA ASP A 102 -11.30 5.54 9.60
C ASP A 102 -10.14 6.52 9.35
N LYS A 103 -10.49 7.79 9.05
CA LYS A 103 -9.52 8.86 8.80
C LYS A 103 -8.59 9.17 9.98
N ASN A 104 -8.97 8.80 11.19
CA ASN A 104 -8.22 9.01 12.43
C ASN A 104 -7.54 7.72 12.89
N CYS A 105 -7.38 6.73 12.00
CA CYS A 105 -6.81 5.43 12.32
C CYS A 105 -7.59 4.62 13.37
N ASN A 106 -8.88 4.91 13.64
CA ASN A 106 -9.67 4.04 14.50
C ASN A 106 -10.07 2.78 13.73
N LEU A 107 -9.98 1.61 14.38
CA LEU A 107 -10.42 0.35 13.78
C LEU A 107 -11.94 0.36 13.57
N THR A 108 -12.37 0.12 12.34
CA THR A 108 -13.80 0.10 11.96
C THR A 108 -14.31 -1.29 11.59
N GLY A 109 -13.40 -2.26 11.40
CA GLY A 109 -13.75 -3.64 11.07
C GLY A 109 -12.56 -4.41 10.50
N VAL A 110 -12.86 -5.58 9.93
CA VAL A 110 -11.89 -6.46 9.27
C VAL A 110 -12.44 -6.87 7.91
N SER A 111 -11.72 -6.58 6.83
CA SER A 111 -12.10 -6.96 5.46
C SER A 111 -11.52 -8.30 5.02
N GLU A 112 -10.44 -8.77 5.66
CA GLU A 112 -9.71 -9.99 5.30
C GLU A 112 -9.13 -10.65 6.55
N TRP A 113 -9.27 -11.98 6.67
CA TRP A 113 -8.80 -12.74 7.85
C TRP A 113 -7.56 -13.60 7.59
N ASN A 114 -7.06 -13.67 6.35
CA ASN A 114 -5.96 -14.58 6.00
C ASN A 114 -4.56 -14.04 6.32
N HIS A 115 -4.43 -12.76 6.69
CA HIS A 115 -3.14 -12.08 6.89
C HIS A 115 -3.03 -11.40 8.26
N ARG A 116 -3.77 -11.88 9.27
CA ARG A 116 -3.84 -11.23 10.60
C ARG A 116 -2.52 -11.07 11.33
N SER A 117 -1.48 -11.82 10.93
CA SER A 117 -0.13 -11.71 11.49
C SER A 117 0.66 -10.51 10.99
N ASP A 118 0.22 -9.86 9.91
CA ASP A 118 0.87 -8.67 9.38
C ASP A 118 0.59 -7.50 10.32
N THR A 119 1.64 -6.78 10.72
CA THR A 119 1.56 -5.93 11.92
C THR A 119 2.03 -4.51 11.69
N SER A 120 1.14 -3.56 12.03
CA SER A 120 1.40 -2.13 12.15
C SER A 120 1.91 -1.48 10.85
N LEU A 121 2.73 -0.43 10.96
CA LEU A 121 3.09 0.50 9.89
C LEU A 121 3.63 -0.18 8.64
N LEU A 122 4.51 -1.15 8.84
CA LEU A 122 5.19 -1.90 7.77
C LEU A 122 4.56 -3.25 7.49
N GLN A 123 3.41 -3.56 8.11
CA GLN A 123 2.70 -4.83 7.96
C GLN A 123 3.64 -6.04 8.09
N ILE A 124 4.50 -6.02 9.11
CA ILE A 124 5.52 -7.07 9.32
C ILE A 124 4.82 -8.41 9.58
N ASN A 125 5.08 -9.39 8.72
CA ASN A 125 4.49 -10.72 8.82
C ASN A 125 5.07 -11.52 10.00
N GLY A 126 4.23 -12.35 10.61
CA GLY A 126 4.61 -13.25 11.72
C GLY A 126 5.76 -14.19 11.45
N GLN A 127 6.09 -14.54 10.20
CA GLN A 127 7.32 -15.32 9.92
C GLN A 127 8.62 -14.64 10.38
N ASN A 128 8.58 -13.33 10.65
CA ASN A 128 9.76 -12.58 11.06
C ASN A 128 9.92 -12.48 12.58
N PHE A 129 8.86 -12.72 13.36
CA PHE A 129 8.88 -12.59 14.83
C PHE A 129 8.32 -13.81 15.57
N ASP A 130 7.48 -14.66 14.98
CA ASP A 130 6.85 -15.77 15.66
C ASP A 130 7.68 -17.06 15.51
N PRO A 131 8.35 -17.55 16.57
CA PRO A 131 9.19 -18.73 16.50
C PRO A 131 8.41 -20.03 16.22
N THR A 132 7.09 -20.04 16.46
CA THR A 132 6.23 -21.20 16.12
C THR A 132 6.03 -21.33 14.61
N ARG A 133 6.15 -20.22 13.88
CA ARG A 133 6.04 -20.16 12.41
C ARG A 133 7.40 -20.22 11.71
N ASN A 134 8.42 -19.66 12.36
CA ASN A 134 9.79 -19.67 11.88
C ASN A 134 10.76 -19.70 13.08
N PRO A 135 11.39 -20.84 13.38
CA PRO A 135 12.36 -20.95 14.48
C PRO A 135 13.57 -20.00 14.36
N THR A 136 13.81 -19.47 13.16
CA THR A 136 14.89 -18.52 12.86
C THR A 136 14.39 -17.08 12.66
N ALA A 137 13.19 -16.77 13.14
CA ALA A 137 12.56 -15.46 13.08
C ALA A 137 13.53 -14.34 13.54
N PRO A 138 14.03 -13.48 12.63
CA PRO A 138 15.14 -12.57 12.93
C PRO A 138 14.77 -11.51 13.98
N ILE A 139 13.52 -11.02 14.01
CA ILE A 139 13.07 -10.03 15.00
C ILE A 139 13.05 -10.63 16.40
N CYS A 140 12.57 -11.88 16.55
CA CYS A 140 12.60 -12.56 17.85
C CYS A 140 14.03 -12.81 18.32
N LEU A 141 14.89 -13.31 17.43
CA LEU A 141 16.27 -13.64 17.79
C LEU A 141 17.08 -12.40 18.20
N GLN A 142 16.95 -11.29 17.46
CA GLN A 142 17.81 -10.11 17.62
C GLN A 142 17.18 -9.05 18.53
N MET A 143 15.86 -8.82 18.44
CA MET A 143 15.18 -7.79 19.24
C MET A 143 14.44 -8.35 20.46
N LYS A 144 14.38 -9.68 20.60
CA LYS A 144 13.61 -10.37 21.67
C LYS A 144 12.10 -10.08 21.61
N ILE A 145 11.59 -9.73 20.43
CA ILE A 145 10.16 -9.54 20.18
C ILE A 145 9.66 -10.77 19.46
N CYS A 146 8.96 -11.64 20.21
CA CYS A 146 8.51 -12.94 19.72
C CYS A 146 6.99 -13.06 19.57
N THR A 147 6.26 -11.96 19.80
CA THR A 147 4.81 -11.86 19.64
C THR A 147 4.44 -10.60 18.88
N GLN A 148 3.16 -10.48 18.53
CA GLN A 148 2.67 -9.40 17.69
C GLN A 148 2.58 -8.06 18.44
N GLU A 149 2.19 -8.10 19.71
CA GLU A 149 1.77 -6.94 20.49
C GLU A 149 2.81 -5.81 20.55
N PRO A 150 4.10 -6.08 20.80
CA PRO A 150 5.11 -5.02 20.84
C PRO A 150 5.29 -4.29 19.50
N LEU A 151 4.94 -4.93 18.38
CA LEU A 151 5.08 -4.34 17.05
C LEU A 151 3.95 -3.35 16.70
N PHE A 152 2.94 -3.16 17.56
CA PHE A 152 1.98 -2.05 17.40
C PHE A 152 2.55 -0.70 17.87
N ASP A 153 3.65 -0.70 18.62
CA ASP A 153 4.39 0.54 18.88
C ASP A 153 5.07 1.02 17.58
N PRO A 154 4.75 2.23 17.08
CA PRO A 154 5.24 2.73 15.80
C PRO A 154 6.78 2.72 15.68
N LEU A 155 7.48 3.16 16.73
CA LEU A 155 8.94 3.23 16.73
C LEU A 155 9.55 1.81 16.72
N THR A 156 9.00 0.90 17.52
CA THR A 156 9.41 -0.50 17.57
C THR A 156 9.19 -1.20 16.23
N ASN A 157 8.06 -0.94 15.56
CA ASN A 157 7.77 -1.46 14.22
C ASN A 157 8.80 -0.96 13.19
N LEU A 158 9.13 0.34 13.21
CA LEU A 158 10.13 0.91 12.30
C LEU A 158 11.54 0.36 12.55
N LYS A 159 11.91 0.10 13.82
CA LYS A 159 13.18 -0.56 14.16
C LYS A 159 13.22 -2.01 13.66
N ALA A 160 12.12 -2.74 13.83
CA ALA A 160 11.99 -4.10 13.32
C ALA A 160 12.07 -4.15 11.79
N GLY A 161 11.43 -3.19 11.12
CA GLY A 161 11.57 -3.01 9.67
C GLY A 161 13.00 -2.71 9.25
N LYS A 162 13.69 -1.82 9.96
CA LYS A 162 15.09 -1.48 9.65
C LYS A 162 16.01 -2.70 9.76
N LEU A 163 15.80 -3.53 10.79
CA LEU A 163 16.51 -4.79 10.95
C LEU A 163 16.30 -5.72 9.75
N LEU A 164 15.05 -5.87 9.28
CA LEU A 164 14.75 -6.67 8.10
C LEU A 164 15.39 -6.08 6.84
N PHE A 165 15.30 -4.76 6.67
CA PHE A 165 15.95 -4.06 5.57
C PHE A 165 17.45 -4.35 5.53
N ASP A 166 18.15 -4.15 6.65
CA ASP A 166 19.61 -4.37 6.74
C ASP A 166 19.99 -5.83 6.47
N TYR A 167 19.19 -6.76 6.98
CA TYR A 167 19.37 -8.18 6.72
C TYR A 167 19.31 -8.48 5.22
N TRP A 168 18.28 -7.98 4.51
CA TRP A 168 18.09 -8.25 3.08
C TRP A 168 19.03 -7.46 2.19
N GLU A 169 19.41 -6.25 2.60
CA GLU A 169 20.46 -5.48 1.94
C GLU A 169 21.78 -6.26 1.95
N LYS A 170 22.16 -6.81 3.10
CA LYS A 170 23.35 -7.65 3.22
C LYS A 170 23.22 -8.98 2.48
N ALA A 171 22.07 -9.64 2.56
CA ALA A 171 21.89 -10.99 2.02
C ALA A 171 21.66 -11.02 0.50
N ALA A 172 21.05 -9.97 -0.06
CA ALA A 172 20.58 -9.96 -1.45
C ALA A 172 20.88 -8.66 -2.22
N GLY A 173 21.54 -7.68 -1.60
CA GLY A 173 21.84 -6.38 -2.23
C GLY A 173 20.61 -5.51 -2.47
N ASN A 174 19.50 -5.81 -1.81
CA ASN A 174 18.27 -5.02 -1.88
C ASN A 174 17.42 -5.22 -0.61
N GLY A 175 17.52 -4.28 0.32
CA GLY A 175 16.78 -4.31 1.59
C GLY A 175 15.27 -4.15 1.46
N TRP A 176 14.75 -3.69 0.31
CA TRP A 176 13.32 -3.47 0.11
C TRP A 176 12.54 -4.73 -0.30
N ILE A 177 13.24 -5.84 -0.57
CA ILE A 177 12.67 -7.14 -0.97
C ILE A 177 11.43 -7.56 -0.14
N PRO A 178 11.39 -7.43 1.20
CA PRO A 178 10.22 -7.84 1.98
C PRO A 178 8.93 -7.11 1.64
N TRP A 179 9.03 -5.90 1.10
CA TRP A 179 7.90 -5.03 0.76
C TRP A 179 7.75 -4.79 -0.74
N ASP A 180 8.47 -5.56 -1.55
CA ASP A 180 8.32 -5.50 -3.00
C ASP A 180 7.01 -6.20 -3.40
N PRO A 181 6.03 -5.49 -4.01
CA PRO A 181 4.79 -6.10 -4.49
C PRO A 181 5.03 -7.27 -5.44
N CYS A 182 6.14 -7.24 -6.18
CA CYS A 182 6.51 -8.26 -7.15
C CYS A 182 6.81 -9.61 -6.49
N ASN A 183 7.31 -9.61 -5.26
CA ASN A 183 7.53 -10.83 -4.48
C ASN A 183 6.21 -11.42 -3.97
N ARG A 184 5.22 -10.56 -3.69
CA ARG A 184 3.89 -10.99 -3.21
C ARG A 184 3.06 -11.63 -4.32
N THR A 185 3.04 -11.04 -5.51
CA THR A 185 2.18 -11.49 -6.61
C THR A 185 2.90 -12.34 -7.66
N ARG A 186 4.24 -12.41 -7.63
CA ARG A 186 5.09 -13.06 -8.66
C ARG A 186 4.83 -12.55 -10.09
N THR A 187 4.24 -11.36 -10.25
CA THR A 187 3.73 -10.89 -11.56
C THR A 187 4.56 -9.79 -12.21
N CYS A 188 5.54 -9.19 -11.53
CA CYS A 188 6.41 -8.24 -12.19
C CYS A 188 7.50 -8.98 -12.96
N LYS A 189 7.41 -8.96 -14.29
CA LYS A 189 8.54 -9.32 -15.14
C LYS A 189 9.63 -8.27 -14.99
N ALA A 190 10.88 -8.70 -14.89
CA ALA A 190 12.02 -7.80 -14.98
C ALA A 190 11.94 -7.00 -16.29
N SER A 191 11.93 -5.68 -16.20
CA SER A 191 12.15 -4.82 -17.37
C SER A 191 13.59 -5.01 -17.81
N THR A 192 13.79 -5.73 -18.91
CA THR A 192 15.11 -5.89 -19.56
C THR A 192 15.51 -4.66 -20.37
N LYS A 193 14.95 -3.47 -20.10
CA LYS A 193 15.50 -2.24 -20.65
C LYS A 193 16.77 -1.87 -19.88
N SER A 194 17.90 -2.33 -20.42
CA SER A 194 19.15 -1.59 -20.32
C SER A 194 18.86 -0.12 -20.63
N LEU A 195 19.19 0.76 -19.69
CA LEU A 195 19.21 2.20 -19.93
C LEU A 195 20.22 2.49 -21.06
N PRO A 196 19.90 3.42 -21.98
CA PRO A 196 20.79 3.83 -23.05
C PRO A 196 22.07 4.49 -22.53
#